data_AF-A0A944AN72-F1
#
_entry.id   AF-A0A944AN72-F1
#
_cell.length_a   1.000
_cell.length_b   1.000
_cell.length_c   1.000
_cell.angle_alpha   90.00
_cell.angle_beta   90.00
_cell.angle_gamma   90.00
#
_symmetry.space_group_name_H-M   'P 1'
#
loop_
_entity.id
_entity.type
_entity.pdbx_description
1 polymer ?
#
loop_
_entity_poly.entity_id
_entity_poly.type
_entity_poly.pdbx_seq_one_letter_code
_entity_poly.pdbx_strand_id
1 'polypeptide(L)'
;MRCSCKLCGTYMVQEERGLSSCCICPDCGNRCNSCVSADEAPRSVEKLKAMRIIVSDGIVQANDSITEDDSEEHMDWIKLL
;
A
#
# COMPACT_ATOMS: atom_id res chain seq x y z
N MET A 1 11.78 3.11 6.06
CA MET A 1 11.45 1.66 6.15
C MET A 1 12.70 0.89 5.75
N ARG A 2 13.24 0.00 6.60
CA ARG A 2 14.47 -0.75 6.29
C ARG A 2 14.12 -2.22 6.09
N CYS A 3 14.53 -2.80 4.96
CA CYS A 3 14.14 -4.15 4.54
C CYS A 3 15.35 -4.98 4.11
N SER A 4 15.16 -6.30 4.01
CA SER A 4 16.12 -7.23 3.39
C SER A 4 15.97 -7.26 1.87
N CYS A 5 17.07 -7.43 1.16
CA CYS A 5 17.10 -7.56 -0.29
C CYS A 5 16.29 -8.77 -0.74
N LYS A 6 15.37 -8.57 -1.69
CA LYS A 6 14.54 -9.66 -2.25
C LYS A 6 15.32 -10.67 -3.09
N LEU A 7 16.54 -10.33 -3.52
CA LEU A 7 17.39 -11.21 -4.32
C LEU A 7 18.34 -12.08 -3.47
N CYS A 8 18.97 -11.49 -2.45
CA CYS A 8 20.03 -12.17 -1.68
C CYS A 8 19.82 -12.18 -0.16
N GLY A 9 18.75 -11.55 0.36
CA GLY A 9 18.45 -11.50 1.79
C GLY A 9 19.23 -10.48 2.60
N THR A 10 20.31 -9.92 2.06
CA THR A 10 21.16 -8.92 2.74
C THR A 10 20.36 -7.69 3.15
N TYR A 11 20.62 -7.18 4.36
CA TYR A 11 20.02 -5.95 4.85
C TYR A 11 20.34 -4.76 3.94
N MET A 12 19.31 -4.00 3.54
CA MET A 12 19.47 -2.89 2.61
C MET A 12 19.71 -1.56 3.33
N VAL A 13 20.45 -0.67 2.67
CA VAL A 13 20.75 0.69 3.14
C VAL A 13 19.80 1.68 2.49
N GLN A 14 19.22 2.60 3.26
CA GLN A 14 18.30 3.62 2.74
C GLN A 14 19.09 4.78 2.10
N GLU A 15 18.78 5.08 0.85
CA GLU A 15 19.20 6.30 0.14
C GLU A 15 18.08 7.33 0.23
N GLU A 16 18.33 8.46 0.89
CA GLU A 16 17.33 9.49 1.15
C GLU A 16 17.35 10.55 0.04
N ARG A 17 16.26 10.62 -0.74
CA ARG A 17 16.06 11.58 -1.84
C ARG A 17 14.60 12.03 -1.95
N GLY A 18 13.95 12.30 -0.82
CA GLY A 18 12.53 12.71 -0.78
C GLY A 18 11.62 11.63 -1.39
N LEU A 19 10.78 12.00 -2.36
CA LEU A 19 9.88 11.06 -3.07
C LEU A 19 10.65 10.00 -3.89
N SER A 20 11.89 10.31 -4.28
CA SER A 20 12.78 9.37 -4.98
C SER A 20 13.64 8.52 -4.05
N SER A 21 13.32 8.50 -2.74
CA SER A 21 14.04 7.65 -1.78
C SER A 21 13.89 6.17 -2.15
N CYS A 22 14.97 5.42 -1.98
CA CYS A 22 14.96 3.98 -2.23
C CYS A 22 15.92 3.28 -1.28
N CYS A 23 15.84 1.95 -1.20
CA CYS A 23 16.82 1.11 -0.53
C CYS A 23 17.79 0.52 -1.56
N ILE A 24 19.08 0.46 -1.23
CA ILE A 24 20.14 -0.14 -2.06
C ILE A 24 20.73 -1.34 -1.30
N CYS A 25 20.86 -2.48 -1.98
CA CYS A 25 21.55 -3.64 -1.45
C CYS A 25 23.08 -3.45 -1.57
N PRO A 26 23.85 -3.55 -0.46
CA PRO A 26 25.30 -3.39 -0.53
C PRO A 26 26.02 -4.54 -1.24
N ASP A 27 25.43 -5.74 -1.27
CA ASP A 27 26.09 -6.92 -1.82
C ASP A 27 25.85 -7.09 -3.33
N CYS A 28 24.61 -6.90 -3.78
CA CYS A 28 24.23 -7.11 -5.18
C CYS A 28 23.80 -5.83 -5.92
N GLY A 29 23.77 -4.68 -5.26
CA GLY A 29 23.43 -3.39 -5.88
C GLY A 29 21.94 -3.19 -6.21
N ASN A 30 21.06 -4.16 -5.91
CA ASN A 30 19.63 -4.05 -6.17
C ASN A 30 19.00 -2.81 -5.53
N ARG A 31 18.17 -2.08 -6.29
CA ARG A 31 17.44 -0.88 -5.84
C ARG A 31 15.97 -1.23 -5.63
N CYS A 32 15.42 -0.86 -4.47
CA CYS A 32 14.03 -1.14 -4.10
C CYS A 32 13.32 0.13 -3.63
N ASN A 33 12.18 0.44 -4.24
CA ASN A 33 11.31 1.54 -3.84
C ASN A 33 9.93 1.05 -3.39
N SER A 34 9.68 -0.24 -3.19
CA SER A 34 8.32 -0.76 -2.90
C SER A 34 7.67 -0.20 -1.63
N CYS A 35 8.48 0.31 -0.69
CA CYS A 35 8.03 0.98 0.53
C CYS A 35 7.63 2.44 0.30
N VAL A 36 8.00 3.00 -0.84
CA VAL A 36 7.75 4.38 -1.25
C VAL A 36 6.81 4.30 -2.44
N SER A 37 5.64 4.94 -2.36
CA SER A 37 4.71 5.02 -3.49
C SER A 37 5.33 5.93 -4.56
N ALA A 38 6.22 5.39 -5.38
CA ALA A 38 7.17 6.23 -6.11
C ALA A 38 6.52 7.08 -7.20
N ASP A 39 5.47 6.61 -7.89
CA ASP A 39 4.98 7.34 -9.07
C ASP A 39 3.46 7.23 -9.31
N GLU A 40 2.74 6.52 -8.45
CA GLU A 40 1.29 6.36 -8.62
C GLU A 40 0.54 7.29 -7.67
N ALA A 41 -0.20 8.24 -8.24
CA ALA A 41 -1.14 9.05 -7.46
C ALA A 41 -2.14 8.14 -6.73
N PRO A 42 -2.66 8.56 -5.56
CA PRO A 42 -3.72 7.83 -4.88
C PRO A 42 -4.85 7.50 -5.87
N ARG A 43 -5.24 6.23 -5.95
CA ARG A 43 -6.34 5.81 -6.83
C ARG A 43 -7.65 6.40 -6.31
N SER A 44 -8.56 6.74 -7.22
CA SER A 44 -9.89 7.21 -6.84
C SER A 44 -10.67 6.11 -6.12
N VAL A 45 -11.68 6.50 -5.34
CA VAL A 45 -12.54 5.56 -4.59
C VAL A 45 -13.20 4.55 -5.53
N GLU A 46 -13.64 4.98 -6.70
CA GLU A 46 -14.27 4.12 -7.72
C GLU A 46 -13.27 3.07 -8.22
N LYS A 47 -12.03 3.48 -8.48
CA LYS A 47 -10.98 2.57 -8.95
C LYS A 47 -10.57 1.56 -7.87
N LEU A 48 -10.57 1.98 -6.60
CA LEU A 48 -10.36 1.09 -5.45
C LEU A 48 -11.51 0.07 -5.31
N LYS A 49 -12.77 0.51 -5.43
CA LYS A 49 -13.95 -0.38 -5.40
C LYS A 49 -13.90 -1.41 -6.54
N ALA A 50 -13.53 -1.01 -7.74
CA ALA A 50 -13.41 -1.90 -8.89
C ALA A 50 -12.30 -2.95 -8.76
N MET A 51 -11.22 -2.64 -8.02
CA MET A 51 -10.11 -3.57 -7.76
C MET A 51 -10.32 -4.46 -6.55
N ARG A 52 -11.44 -4.34 -5.83
CA ARG A 52 -11.75 -5.16 -4.65
C ARG A 52 -11.97 -6.61 -5.09
N ILE A 53 -10.88 -7.35 -5.24
CA ILE A 53 -10.89 -8.81 -5.30
C ILE A 53 -11.06 -9.27 -3.85
N ILE A 54 -12.20 -9.91 -3.55
CA ILE A 54 -12.39 -10.57 -2.26
C ILE A 54 -11.42 -11.76 -2.24
N VAL A 55 -10.33 -11.64 -1.49
CA VAL A 55 -9.45 -12.78 -1.18
C VAL A 55 -9.95 -13.38 0.12
N SER A 56 -11.01 -14.17 0.01
CA SER A 56 -11.36 -15.18 1.02
C SER A 56 -10.96 -16.53 0.43
N ASP A 57 -9.88 -17.12 0.97
CA ASP A 57 -9.42 -18.48 0.72
C ASP A 57 -9.45 -18.95 -0.74
N GLY A 58 -8.83 -18.17 -1.62
CA GLY A 58 -8.35 -18.66 -2.92
C GLY A 58 -9.40 -18.85 -4.02
N ILE A 59 -10.63 -18.35 -3.88
CA ILE A 59 -11.63 -18.39 -4.97
C ILE A 59 -12.17 -16.98 -5.22
N VAL A 60 -11.95 -16.46 -6.43
CA VAL A 60 -12.51 -15.17 -6.88
C VAL A 60 -13.96 -15.39 -7.31
N GLN A 61 -14.91 -14.93 -6.50
CA GLN A 61 -16.30 -14.71 -6.94
C GLN A 61 -16.68 -13.25 -6.73
N ALA A 62 -17.14 -12.61 -7.81
CA ALA A 62 -17.73 -11.29 -7.74
C ALA A 62 -19.21 -11.44 -7.35
N ASN A 63 -19.61 -10.89 -6.21
CA ASN A 63 -21.00 -10.52 -6.01
C ASN A 63 -21.11 -9.12 -5.38
N ASP A 64 -21.96 -8.34 -6.01
CA ASP A 64 -22.30 -6.97 -5.70
C ASP A 64 -23.63 -7.00 -4.94
N SER A 65 -23.59 -6.81 -3.63
CA SER A 65 -24.77 -6.65 -2.78
C SER A 65 -24.41 -5.82 -1.55
N ILE A 66 -24.42 -4.50 -1.67
CA ILE A 66 -24.41 -3.59 -0.52
C ILE A 66 -25.83 -3.53 0.02
N THR A 67 -26.09 -4.11 1.19
CA THR A 67 -27.28 -3.79 1.99
C THR A 67 -26.94 -2.57 2.84
N GLU A 68 -27.58 -1.44 2.55
CA GLU A 68 -27.50 -0.22 3.35
C GLU A 68 -28.30 -0.41 4.65
N ASP A 69 -27.62 -0.71 5.74
CA ASP A 69 -28.08 -0.34 7.08
C ASP A 69 -26.86 -0.30 8.00
N ASP A 70 -26.43 0.90 8.38
CA ASP A 70 -25.69 1.13 9.61
C ASP A 70 -25.67 2.65 9.86
N SER A 71 -26.50 3.07 10.80
CA SER A 71 -26.47 4.38 11.43
C SER A 71 -25.17 4.53 12.23
N GLU A 72 -24.06 4.88 11.57
CA GLU A 72 -22.80 5.23 12.25
C GLU A 72 -22.74 6.74 12.48
N GLU A 73 -22.78 7.15 13.75
CA GLU A 73 -22.47 8.50 14.19
C GLU A 73 -21.06 8.88 13.73
N HIS A 74 -20.99 9.73 12.71
CA HIS A 74 -19.76 10.26 12.15
C HIS A 74 -19.05 11.15 13.17
N MET A 75 -18.06 10.59 13.89
CA MET A 75 -17.18 11.35 14.79
C MET A 75 -16.38 12.40 14.00
N ASP A 76 -16.72 13.65 14.22
CA ASP A 76 -16.11 14.82 13.59
C ASP A 76 -14.81 15.19 14.32
N TRP A 77 -13.70 14.63 13.86
CA TRP A 77 -12.36 14.77 14.44
C TRP A 77 -11.85 16.22 14.46
N ILE A 78 -12.45 17.13 13.68
CA ILE A 78 -12.11 18.56 13.67
C ILE A 78 -12.49 19.23 15.00
N LYS A 79 -13.47 18.69 15.74
CA LYS A 79 -13.95 19.27 17.01
C LYS A 79 -13.10 18.89 18.23
N LEU A 80 -12.05 18.09 18.05
CA LEU A 80 -11.14 17.64 19.11
C LEU A 80 -9.80 18.41 19.12
N LEU A 81 -9.64 19.41 18.25
CA LEU A 81 -8.53 20.36 18.23
C LEU A 81 -9.00 21.75 18.69
#